data_AF-G0W944-F1
#
_entry.id   AF-G0W944-F1
#
_cell.length_a   1.000
_cell.length_b   1.000
_cell.length_c   1.000
_cell.angle_alpha   90.00
_cell.angle_beta   90.00
_cell.angle_gamma   90.00
#
_symmetry.space_group_name_H-M   'P 1'
#
loop_
_entity.id
_entity.type
_entity.pdbx_description
1 polymer ?
#
loop_
_entity_poly.entity_id
_entity_poly.type
_entity_poly.pdbx_seq_one_letter_code
_entity_poly.pdbx_strand_id
1 'polypeptide(L)'
;MSFEMTLTWNIELYIKIKYLLIENEIIASDRQNLFTAKEKGHMNYLSKIRPLTKLRTSTASFLRLLPTRRDFITKYTKKNHYLNNTYYKMTNEITPIEDTGAHSRLFKPIVWIDCEMTGLDHTSDRIIEICCIITDGNLKIVDKEGDNCYESVIHYDSKVMDNMNEWCIDQHGKSGLTAKVLESTKTREQVEEELLAYIKKFIPDPNVGIMAGNSIHMDRLFMLREFPKVIKHLFYRLIDVSTIMEVSRRHNNELAQIVPRKETAHTAKKDILESIAQLQWYQDHYLKNPNETKEFVAASIKEQEKEKSNTDLASVLKNEFNKRPLEKDISIEDEQHKRTKQESLQNL
;
A
#
# COMPACT_ATOMS: atom_id res chain seq x y z
N MET A 1 31.90 13.99 0.37
CA MET A 1 32.44 12.83 -0.35
C MET A 1 31.77 11.49 0.00
N SER A 2 31.23 11.28 1.21
CA SER A 2 30.58 10.02 1.60
C SER A 2 29.12 9.84 1.12
N PHE A 3 28.48 10.90 0.58
CA PHE A 3 27.09 10.85 0.09
C PHE A 3 26.98 10.48 -1.40
N GLU A 4 28.01 10.75 -2.20
CA GLU A 4 28.04 10.37 -3.62
C GLU A 4 28.36 8.88 -3.83
N MET A 5 29.13 8.27 -2.91
CA MET A 5 29.47 6.85 -2.97
C MET A 5 28.30 5.93 -2.58
N THR A 6 27.44 6.31 -1.65
CA THR A 6 26.26 5.52 -1.27
C THR A 6 25.15 5.56 -2.31
N LEU A 7 25.05 6.66 -3.08
CA LEU A 7 24.05 6.78 -4.15
C LEU A 7 24.45 5.96 -5.39
N THR A 8 25.73 5.94 -5.75
CA THR A 8 26.24 5.14 -6.88
C THR A 8 26.14 3.64 -6.63
N TRP A 9 26.41 3.18 -5.40
CA TRP A 9 26.25 1.77 -5.02
C TRP A 9 24.79 1.30 -5.05
N ASN A 10 23.84 2.13 -4.60
CA ASN A 10 22.41 1.79 -4.63
C ASN A 10 21.86 1.71 -6.07
N ILE A 11 22.37 2.54 -6.98
CA ILE A 11 21.96 2.52 -8.40
C ILE A 11 22.57 1.32 -9.13
N GLU A 12 23.84 1.00 -8.88
CA GLU A 12 24.46 -0.23 -9.43
C GLU A 12 23.76 -1.50 -8.93
N LEU A 13 23.39 -1.53 -7.65
CA LEU A 13 22.65 -2.64 -7.06
C LEU A 13 21.24 -2.76 -7.67
N TYR A 14 20.54 -1.65 -7.85
CA TYR A 14 19.22 -1.62 -8.49
C TYR A 14 19.27 -2.09 -9.95
N ILE A 15 20.29 -1.67 -10.70
CA ILE A 15 20.50 -2.11 -12.09
C ILE A 15 20.83 -3.60 -12.14
N LYS A 16 21.71 -4.10 -11.26
CA LYS A 16 22.02 -5.53 -11.16
C LYS A 16 20.80 -6.37 -10.79
N ILE A 17 19.97 -5.92 -9.83
CA ILE A 17 18.74 -6.61 -9.44
C ILE A 17 17.73 -6.63 -10.61
N LYS A 18 17.55 -5.50 -11.32
CA LYS A 18 16.70 -5.46 -12.52
C LYS A 18 17.23 -6.36 -13.65
N TYR A 19 18.54 -6.42 -13.85
CA TYR A 19 19.14 -7.29 -14.86
C TYR A 19 18.93 -8.78 -14.51
N LEU A 20 19.12 -9.15 -13.24
CA LEU A 20 18.88 -10.51 -12.75
C LEU A 20 17.39 -10.90 -12.79
N LEU A 21 16.47 -9.96 -12.53
CA LEU A 21 15.03 -10.21 -12.66
C LEU A 21 14.63 -10.41 -14.14
N ILE A 22 15.19 -9.65 -15.06
CA ILE A 22 14.96 -9.79 -16.50
C ILE A 22 15.56 -11.11 -17.01
N GLU A 23 16.78 -11.48 -16.61
CA GLU A 23 17.36 -12.78 -16.95
C GLU A 23 16.50 -13.94 -16.41
N ASN A 24 15.98 -13.83 -15.18
CA ASN A 24 15.10 -14.85 -14.62
C ASN A 24 13.72 -14.93 -15.30
N GLU A 25 13.13 -13.80 -15.71
CA GLU A 25 11.87 -13.79 -16.48
C GLU A 25 12.07 -14.36 -17.90
N ILE A 26 13.21 -14.09 -18.54
CA ILE A 26 13.56 -14.68 -19.85
C ILE A 26 13.77 -16.18 -19.71
N ILE A 27 14.51 -16.64 -18.69
CA ILE A 27 14.72 -18.07 -18.40
C ILE A 27 13.41 -18.78 -18.04
N ALA A 28 12.50 -18.12 -17.31
CA ALA A 28 11.18 -18.66 -16.97
C ALA A 28 10.27 -18.77 -18.20
N SER A 29 10.25 -17.73 -19.05
CA SER A 29 9.52 -17.74 -20.33
C SER A 29 10.02 -18.84 -21.27
N ASP A 30 11.34 -18.99 -21.38
CA ASP A 30 11.96 -20.05 -22.20
C ASP A 30 11.67 -21.46 -21.64
N ARG A 31 11.66 -21.65 -20.32
CA ARG A 31 11.26 -22.93 -19.68
C ARG A 31 9.80 -23.27 -19.92
N GLN A 32 8.90 -22.29 -19.86
CA GLN A 32 7.46 -22.49 -20.09
C GLN A 32 7.17 -22.87 -21.55
N ASN A 33 7.90 -22.26 -22.49
CA ASN A 33 7.84 -22.56 -23.92
C ASN A 33 8.45 -23.94 -24.25
N LEU A 34 9.51 -24.36 -23.55
CA LEU A 34 10.10 -25.70 -23.65
C LEU A 34 9.18 -26.81 -23.08
N PHE A 35 8.45 -26.53 -21.99
CA PHE A 35 7.49 -27.47 -21.40
C PHE A 35 6.29 -27.70 -22.33
N THR A 36 5.73 -26.63 -22.88
CA THR A 36 4.59 -26.71 -23.83
C THR A 36 4.96 -27.35 -25.18
N ALA A 37 6.21 -27.21 -25.63
CA ALA A 37 6.70 -27.91 -26.82
C ALA A 37 6.87 -29.44 -26.61
N LYS A 38 7.17 -29.87 -25.38
CA LYS A 38 7.36 -31.28 -25.01
C LYS A 38 6.03 -32.04 -24.86
N GLU A 39 4.99 -31.38 -24.36
CA GLU A 39 3.63 -31.96 -24.24
C GLU A 39 2.93 -32.18 -25.59
N LYS A 40 3.31 -31.43 -26.63
CA LYS A 40 2.71 -31.51 -27.97
C LYS A 40 3.45 -32.45 -28.95
N GLY A 41 4.45 -33.21 -28.48
CA GLY A 41 5.12 -34.23 -29.30
C GLY A 41 5.99 -33.71 -30.45
N HIS A 42 6.35 -32.43 -30.48
CA HIS A 42 7.19 -31.85 -31.53
C HIS A 42 8.69 -32.04 -31.23
N MET A 43 9.23 -33.24 -31.47
CA MET A 43 10.65 -33.56 -31.35
C MET A 43 11.50 -32.98 -32.51
N ASN A 44 11.51 -31.65 -32.70
CA ASN A 44 12.46 -31.01 -33.62
C ASN A 44 12.66 -29.49 -33.40
N TYR A 45 12.71 -29.03 -32.15
CA TYR A 45 12.94 -27.61 -31.82
C TYR A 45 14.39 -27.24 -31.47
N LEU A 46 15.32 -28.20 -31.49
CA LEU A 46 16.73 -27.97 -31.14
C LEU A 46 17.60 -27.48 -32.32
N SER A 47 17.07 -27.41 -33.55
CA SER A 47 17.84 -26.97 -34.74
C SER A 47 17.71 -25.47 -35.07
N LYS A 48 16.94 -24.69 -34.30
CA LYS A 48 16.73 -23.24 -34.53
C LYS A 48 17.34 -22.32 -33.46
N ILE A 49 17.99 -22.86 -32.43
CA ILE A 49 18.68 -22.05 -31.44
C ILE A 49 20.09 -21.74 -31.97
N ARG A 50 20.31 -20.49 -32.41
CA ARG A 50 21.67 -20.01 -32.72
C ARG A 50 22.52 -20.05 -31.46
N PRO A 51 23.79 -20.48 -31.52
CA PRO A 51 24.69 -20.37 -30.37
C PRO A 51 24.94 -18.89 -30.07
N LEU A 52 24.73 -18.48 -28.81
CA LEU A 52 25.12 -17.17 -28.28
C LEU A 52 26.65 -17.11 -28.11
N THR A 53 27.39 -17.22 -29.21
CA THR A 53 28.84 -17.04 -29.25
C THR A 53 29.21 -16.22 -30.49
N LYS A 54 28.96 -14.90 -30.39
CA LYS A 54 29.67 -13.78 -31.06
C LYS A 54 28.75 -12.55 -31.12
N LEU A 55 28.78 -11.73 -30.07
CA LEU A 55 28.57 -10.30 -30.23
C LEU A 55 29.81 -9.58 -29.70
N ARG A 56 30.80 -9.47 -30.60
CA ARG A 56 31.89 -8.51 -30.49
C ARG A 56 31.44 -7.31 -31.31
N THR A 57 30.75 -6.36 -30.69
CA THR A 57 30.42 -5.08 -31.31
C THR A 57 30.86 -3.95 -30.38
N SER A 58 31.74 -3.12 -30.94
CA SER A 58 32.31 -1.87 -30.42
C SER A 58 31.42 -1.15 -29.40
N THR A 59 31.95 -0.97 -28.20
CA THR A 59 31.38 -0.17 -27.11
C THR A 59 31.22 1.32 -27.45
N ALA A 60 31.78 1.80 -28.56
CA ALA A 60 31.75 3.21 -28.94
C ALA A 60 30.46 3.65 -29.65
N SER A 61 29.73 2.74 -30.31
CA SER A 61 28.53 3.11 -31.08
C SER A 61 27.24 3.06 -30.26
N PHE A 62 27.20 2.29 -29.17
CA PHE A 62 26.00 2.20 -28.31
C PHE A 62 25.89 3.37 -27.32
N LEU A 63 27.02 4.00 -26.99
CA LEU A 63 27.06 5.21 -26.14
C LEU A 63 26.52 6.48 -26.83
N ARG A 64 26.34 6.47 -28.16
CA ARG A 64 25.74 7.60 -28.90
C ARG A 64 24.20 7.59 -28.96
N LEU A 65 23.57 6.50 -28.57
CA LEU A 65 22.10 6.36 -28.57
C LEU A 65 21.48 6.47 -27.18
N LEU A 66 22.28 6.72 -26.15
CA LEU A 66 21.75 7.04 -24.83
C LEU A 66 21.50 8.55 -24.77
N PRO A 67 20.25 9.00 -24.49
CA PRO A 67 20.01 10.39 -24.14
C PRO A 67 20.98 10.79 -23.04
N THR A 68 21.57 11.98 -23.14
CA THR A 68 22.58 12.41 -22.19
C THR A 68 22.09 12.18 -20.76
N ARG A 69 22.98 11.75 -19.86
CA ARG A 69 22.68 11.44 -18.45
C ARG A 69 21.86 12.54 -17.74
N ARG A 70 21.90 13.79 -18.23
CA ARG A 70 21.08 14.91 -17.77
C ARG A 70 19.62 14.85 -18.23
N ASP A 71 19.34 14.41 -19.46
CA ASP A 71 17.97 14.30 -19.99
C ASP A 71 17.19 13.18 -19.32
N PHE A 72 17.84 12.05 -19.03
CA PHE A 72 17.18 10.93 -18.37
C PHE A 72 16.83 11.27 -16.92
N ILE A 73 17.76 11.92 -16.19
CA ILE A 73 17.51 12.36 -14.81
C ILE A 73 16.44 13.45 -14.79
N THR A 74 16.51 14.48 -15.64
CA THR A 74 15.54 15.59 -15.64
C THR A 74 14.13 15.13 -16.05
N LYS A 75 14.01 14.09 -16.89
CA LYS A 75 12.71 13.53 -17.32
C LYS A 75 12.10 12.56 -16.30
N TYR A 76 12.92 11.91 -15.46
CA TYR A 76 12.46 11.04 -14.37
C TYR A 76 12.27 11.77 -13.03
N THR A 77 13.05 12.82 -12.75
CA THR A 77 12.91 13.60 -11.51
C THR A 77 11.76 14.60 -11.55
N LYS A 78 11.35 15.08 -12.74
CA LYS A 78 10.16 15.95 -12.87
C LYS A 78 8.81 15.22 -12.93
N LYS A 79 8.77 13.90 -12.74
CA LYS A 79 7.51 13.15 -12.88
C LYS A 79 7.41 11.87 -12.03
N ASN A 80 7.98 11.86 -10.83
CA ASN A 80 7.61 10.85 -9.84
C ASN A 80 6.33 11.29 -9.14
N HIS A 81 5.30 10.46 -9.17
CA HIS A 81 3.95 10.78 -8.69
C HIS A 81 3.62 10.14 -7.31
N TYR A 82 4.66 9.65 -6.63
CA TYR A 82 4.74 9.65 -5.16
C TYR A 82 5.35 10.98 -4.64
N LEU A 83 5.78 11.83 -5.59
CA LEU A 83 6.27 13.20 -5.49
C LEU A 83 5.45 14.15 -6.41
N ASN A 84 4.24 13.74 -6.81
CA ASN A 84 3.26 14.58 -7.50
C ASN A 84 1.89 13.96 -7.30
N ASN A 85 0.89 14.77 -7.02
CA ASN A 85 -0.34 14.34 -6.38
C ASN A 85 -1.52 14.39 -7.36
N THR A 86 -2.02 13.22 -7.73
CA THR A 86 -3.34 12.97 -8.34
C THR A 86 -3.86 11.66 -7.78
N TYR A 87 -4.22 11.70 -6.50
CA TYR A 87 -5.42 11.03 -6.05
C TYR A 87 -5.96 11.78 -4.83
N TYR A 88 -6.63 12.91 -5.10
CA TYR A 88 -7.53 13.53 -4.13
C TYR A 88 -8.64 14.25 -4.88
N LYS A 89 -9.73 13.52 -5.12
CA LYS A 89 -11.03 14.11 -5.42
C LYS A 89 -12.10 13.26 -4.75
N MET A 90 -12.12 13.31 -3.42
CA MET A 90 -13.29 13.09 -2.57
C MET A 90 -12.89 13.47 -1.16
N THR A 91 -13.25 14.70 -0.77
CA THR A 91 -13.56 15.22 0.58
C THR A 91 -13.17 16.69 0.59
N ASN A 92 -13.99 17.54 0.01
CA ASN A 92 -14.05 18.95 0.36
C ASN A 92 -15.53 19.32 0.32
N GLU A 93 -16.18 19.02 1.44
CA GLU A 93 -17.42 19.60 1.96
C GLU A 93 -17.85 18.69 3.13
N ILE A 94 -17.23 18.91 4.30
CA ILE A 94 -17.85 18.51 5.56
C ILE A 94 -18.35 19.82 6.15
N THR A 95 -19.59 20.16 5.83
CA THR A 95 -20.38 21.08 6.63
C THR A 95 -20.66 20.42 7.99
N PRO A 96 -20.88 21.19 9.07
CA PRO A 96 -21.41 20.63 10.31
C PRO A 96 -22.76 20.00 9.98
N ILE A 97 -22.88 18.68 10.12
CA ILE A 97 -24.14 17.99 9.90
C ILE A 97 -25.01 18.29 11.13
N GLU A 98 -26.06 19.10 10.92
CA GLU A 98 -27.20 19.14 11.83
C GLU A 98 -27.90 17.78 11.79
N ASP A 99 -28.19 17.25 12.98
CA ASP A 99 -28.77 15.93 13.21
C ASP A 99 -30.16 15.82 12.58
N THR A 100 -30.23 15.10 11.45
CA THR A 100 -31.48 14.70 10.82
C THR A 100 -31.55 13.17 10.72
N GLY A 101 -31.58 12.45 11.85
CA GLY A 101 -32.30 11.17 12.00
C GLY A 101 -32.07 10.02 10.99
N ALA A 102 -31.03 10.10 10.16
CA ALA A 102 -30.60 9.09 9.21
C ALA A 102 -29.18 8.72 9.62
N HIS A 103 -28.92 7.44 9.90
CA HIS A 103 -27.63 6.95 10.43
C HIS A 103 -26.44 7.62 9.72
N SER A 104 -25.84 8.62 10.37
CA SER A 104 -24.69 9.32 9.83
C SER A 104 -23.57 8.30 9.66
N ARG A 105 -23.04 8.14 8.44
CA ARG A 105 -21.94 7.22 8.19
C ARG A 105 -20.81 7.49 9.18
N LEU A 106 -20.33 6.43 9.82
CA LEU A 106 -19.26 6.52 10.80
C LEU A 106 -18.01 7.14 10.15
N PHE A 107 -17.43 8.16 10.79
CA PHE A 107 -16.25 8.84 10.26
C PHE A 107 -15.04 7.91 10.29
N LYS A 108 -14.52 7.54 9.10
CA LYS A 108 -13.29 6.73 8.93
C LYS A 108 -13.21 5.54 9.91
N PRO A 109 -14.13 4.59 9.81
CA PRO A 109 -14.31 3.57 10.84
C PRO A 109 -13.13 2.59 10.87
N ILE A 110 -12.77 2.19 12.08
CA ILE A 110 -11.68 1.26 12.36
C ILE A 110 -12.24 0.05 13.10
N VAL A 111 -11.87 -1.15 12.64
CA VAL A 111 -12.29 -2.44 13.18
C VAL A 111 -11.10 -3.07 13.87
N TRP A 112 -11.05 -2.92 15.19
CA TRP A 112 -9.98 -3.46 16.02
C TRP A 112 -10.26 -4.91 16.33
N ILE A 113 -9.31 -5.79 16.03
CA ILE A 113 -9.45 -7.23 16.22
C ILE A 113 -8.21 -7.76 16.92
N ASP A 114 -8.42 -8.73 17.79
CA ASP A 114 -7.38 -9.55 18.40
C ASP A 114 -7.91 -10.99 18.50
N CYS A 115 -7.09 -11.94 18.04
CA CYS A 115 -7.39 -13.36 18.07
C CYS A 115 -6.43 -14.09 19.01
N GLU A 116 -6.95 -15.04 19.76
CA GLU A 116 -6.13 -16.08 20.38
C GLU A 116 -6.15 -17.32 19.51
N MET A 117 -4.99 -17.96 19.36
CA MET A 117 -4.81 -19.13 18.49
C MET A 117 -4.18 -20.31 19.22
N THR A 118 -4.32 -21.51 18.65
CA THR A 118 -3.62 -22.72 19.11
C THR A 118 -2.10 -22.67 18.88
N GLY A 119 -1.62 -21.70 18.09
CA GLY A 119 -0.23 -21.53 17.71
C GLY A 119 -0.06 -20.45 16.63
N LEU A 120 1.08 -20.44 15.96
CA LEU A 120 1.46 -19.41 14.97
C LEU A 120 1.45 -19.91 13.52
N ASP A 121 1.22 -21.20 13.27
CA ASP A 121 1.11 -21.76 11.93
C ASP A 121 -0.31 -21.54 11.39
N HIS A 122 -0.50 -20.46 10.63
CA HIS A 122 -1.80 -20.12 10.05
C HIS A 122 -2.37 -21.20 9.10
N THR A 123 -1.60 -22.24 8.74
CA THR A 123 -2.06 -23.35 7.90
C THR A 123 -2.66 -24.50 8.70
N SER A 124 -2.17 -24.75 9.91
CA SER A 124 -2.62 -25.86 10.79
C SER A 124 -3.33 -25.41 12.06
N ASP A 125 -2.86 -24.35 12.70
CA ASP A 125 -3.41 -23.81 13.95
C ASP A 125 -4.77 -23.17 13.72
N ARG A 126 -5.54 -22.94 14.78
CA ARG A 126 -6.94 -22.48 14.76
C ARG A 126 -7.15 -21.23 15.60
N ILE A 127 -8.10 -20.38 15.21
CA ILE A 127 -8.59 -19.30 16.07
C ILE A 127 -9.47 -19.93 17.14
N ILE A 128 -9.21 -19.65 18.42
CA ILE A 128 -9.95 -20.19 19.57
C ILE A 128 -10.73 -19.12 20.34
N GLU A 129 -10.28 -17.87 20.30
CA GLU A 129 -11.03 -16.69 20.80
C GLU A 129 -10.85 -15.55 19.82
N ILE A 130 -11.87 -14.70 19.71
CA ILE A 130 -11.78 -13.45 18.97
C ILE A 130 -12.52 -12.34 19.72
N CYS A 131 -11.87 -11.18 19.80
CA CYS A 131 -12.50 -9.94 20.25
C CYS A 131 -12.51 -8.90 19.13
N CYS A 132 -13.53 -8.06 19.10
CA CYS A 132 -13.69 -6.98 18.13
C CYS A 132 -14.22 -5.72 18.82
N ILE A 133 -13.55 -4.59 18.62
CA ILE A 133 -13.99 -3.25 19.03
C ILE A 133 -14.05 -2.36 17.80
N ILE A 134 -15.09 -1.53 17.70
CA ILE A 134 -15.22 -0.57 16.60
C ILE A 134 -15.00 0.84 17.15
N THR A 135 -14.14 1.61 16.47
CA THR A 135 -13.96 3.03 16.73
C THR A 135 -14.27 3.86 15.50
N ASP A 136 -14.54 5.15 15.70
CA ASP A 136 -14.42 6.14 14.65
C ASP A 136 -12.92 6.44 14.34
N GLY A 137 -12.69 7.32 13.37
CA GLY A 137 -11.35 7.78 12.98
C GLY A 137 -10.63 8.62 14.04
N ASN A 138 -11.30 9.00 15.13
CA ASN A 138 -10.74 9.70 16.29
C ASN A 138 -10.52 8.74 17.48
N LEU A 139 -10.54 7.43 17.21
CA LEU A 139 -10.31 6.38 18.20
C LEU A 139 -11.36 6.34 19.32
N LYS A 140 -12.56 6.88 19.08
CA LYS A 140 -13.69 6.81 20.02
C LYS A 140 -14.51 5.56 19.76
N ILE A 141 -14.69 4.75 20.81
CA ILE A 141 -15.49 3.53 20.74
C ILE A 141 -16.95 3.89 20.45
N VAL A 142 -17.55 3.20 19.50
CA VAL A 142 -18.90 3.52 18.98
C VAL A 142 -20.01 2.73 19.64
N ASP A 143 -19.70 1.51 20.09
CA ASP A 143 -20.64 0.68 20.81
C ASP A 143 -20.75 1.18 22.26
N LYS A 144 -21.94 1.64 22.65
CA LYS A 144 -22.24 2.20 23.98
C LYS A 144 -23.29 1.38 24.74
N GLU A 145 -23.87 0.38 24.09
CA GLU A 145 -25.04 -0.35 24.62
C GLU A 145 -24.64 -1.70 25.26
N GLY A 146 -23.43 -2.21 24.98
CA GLY A 146 -22.90 -3.44 25.54
C GLY A 146 -21.58 -3.25 26.32
N ASP A 147 -20.78 -4.31 26.39
CA ASP A 147 -19.43 -4.32 26.97
C ASP A 147 -18.39 -3.55 26.14
N ASN A 148 -18.85 -2.68 25.22
CA ASN A 148 -18.05 -1.93 24.24
C ASN A 148 -17.29 -2.80 23.23
N CYS A 149 -17.59 -4.10 23.14
CA CYS A 149 -16.93 -5.06 22.25
C CYS A 149 -17.84 -6.25 21.91
N TYR A 150 -17.52 -6.94 20.82
CA TYR A 150 -17.94 -8.32 20.57
C TYR A 150 -16.81 -9.26 20.96
N GLU A 151 -17.10 -10.30 21.75
CA GLU A 151 -16.11 -11.30 22.19
C GLU A 151 -16.76 -12.69 22.11
N SER A 152 -16.03 -13.67 21.60
CA SER A 152 -16.56 -15.02 21.40
C SER A 152 -15.44 -16.06 21.41
N VAL A 153 -15.73 -17.20 22.02
CA VAL A 153 -14.83 -18.35 22.12
C VAL A 153 -15.37 -19.47 21.23
N ILE A 154 -14.53 -20.05 20.38
CA ILE A 154 -14.89 -21.16 19.50
C ILE A 154 -14.66 -22.48 20.22
N HIS A 155 -15.61 -23.40 20.11
CA HIS A 155 -15.48 -24.74 20.65
C HIS A 155 -14.49 -25.59 19.87
N TYR A 156 -13.62 -26.30 20.60
CA TYR A 156 -12.79 -27.39 20.08
C TYR A 156 -12.67 -28.50 21.12
N ASP A 157 -12.57 -29.74 20.64
CA ASP A 157 -12.33 -30.91 21.50
C ASP A 157 -10.95 -30.85 22.17
N SER A 158 -10.81 -31.54 23.31
CA SER A 158 -9.54 -31.65 24.04
C SER A 158 -8.38 -32.11 23.16
N LYS A 159 -8.63 -33.02 22.22
CA LYS A 159 -7.60 -33.49 21.28
C LYS A 159 -6.97 -32.34 20.48
N VAL A 160 -7.71 -31.30 20.13
CA VAL A 160 -7.15 -30.14 19.42
C VAL A 160 -6.34 -29.28 20.38
N MET A 161 -6.88 -29.03 21.57
CA MET A 161 -6.23 -28.20 22.59
C MET A 161 -4.94 -28.83 23.14
N ASP A 162 -4.92 -30.15 23.30
CA ASP A 162 -3.76 -30.89 23.81
C ASP A 162 -2.60 -30.97 22.79
N ASN A 163 -2.88 -30.69 21.51
CA ASN A 163 -1.87 -30.66 20.43
C ASN A 163 -1.21 -29.29 20.26
N MET A 164 -1.55 -28.30 21.09
CA MET A 164 -0.87 -27.00 21.12
C MET A 164 0.59 -27.14 21.55
N ASN A 165 1.41 -26.15 21.22
CA ASN A 165 2.77 -26.09 21.77
C ASN A 165 2.73 -25.79 23.28
N GLU A 166 3.84 -26.08 23.98
CA GLU A 166 3.95 -25.95 25.44
C GLU A 166 3.62 -24.52 25.93
N TRP A 167 4.03 -23.50 25.18
CA TRP A 167 3.77 -22.10 25.53
C TRP A 167 2.27 -21.79 25.47
N CYS A 168 1.57 -22.21 24.41
CA CYS A 168 0.13 -22.03 24.26
C CYS A 168 -0.65 -22.80 25.34
N ILE A 169 -0.24 -24.02 25.69
CA ILE A 169 -0.90 -24.81 26.75
C ILE A 169 -0.80 -24.08 28.10
N ASP A 170 0.39 -23.63 28.48
CA ASP A 170 0.62 -22.93 29.74
C ASP A 170 -0.14 -21.60 29.77
N GLN A 171 -0.06 -20.83 28.70
CA GLN A 171 -0.64 -19.50 28.63
C GLN A 171 -2.18 -19.54 28.64
N HIS A 172 -2.79 -20.36 27.78
CA HIS A 172 -4.24 -20.51 27.70
C HIS A 172 -4.82 -21.24 28.91
N GLY A 173 -4.01 -22.09 29.57
CA GLY A 173 -4.35 -22.68 30.85
C GLY A 173 -4.43 -21.64 31.96
N LYS A 174 -3.43 -20.76 32.08
CA LYS A 174 -3.37 -19.70 33.10
C LYS A 174 -4.46 -18.64 32.93
N SER A 175 -4.79 -18.28 31.69
CA SER A 175 -5.89 -17.33 31.41
C SER A 175 -7.27 -17.94 31.61
N GLY A 176 -7.36 -19.27 31.72
CA GLY A 176 -8.61 -20.03 31.74
C GLY A 176 -9.26 -20.19 30.37
N LEU A 177 -8.62 -19.72 29.28
CA LEU A 177 -9.15 -19.82 27.93
C LEU A 177 -9.33 -21.28 27.49
N THR A 178 -8.41 -22.18 27.85
CA THR A 178 -8.55 -23.62 27.52
C THR A 178 -9.86 -24.19 28.05
N ALA A 179 -10.26 -23.86 29.28
CA ALA A 179 -11.52 -24.30 29.86
C ALA A 179 -12.72 -23.70 29.11
N LYS A 180 -12.68 -22.39 28.81
CA LYS A 180 -13.74 -21.72 28.02
C LYS A 180 -13.93 -22.34 26.64
N VAL A 181 -12.84 -22.76 25.97
CA VAL A 181 -12.90 -23.40 24.65
C VAL A 181 -13.61 -24.75 24.74
N LEU A 182 -13.28 -25.56 25.75
CA LEU A 182 -13.91 -26.86 25.97
C LEU A 182 -15.39 -26.72 26.34
N GLU A 183 -15.75 -25.69 27.10
CA GLU A 183 -17.13 -25.41 27.52
C GLU A 183 -17.97 -24.67 26.48
N SER A 184 -17.33 -23.99 25.52
CA SER A 184 -18.05 -23.29 24.45
C SER A 184 -18.90 -24.26 23.64
N THR A 185 -20.03 -23.76 23.13
CA THR A 185 -20.90 -24.52 22.22
C THR A 185 -20.92 -23.91 20.82
N LYS A 186 -20.15 -22.85 20.58
CA LYS A 186 -20.19 -22.10 19.32
C LYS A 186 -19.22 -22.70 18.31
N THR A 187 -19.72 -22.94 17.10
CA THR A 187 -18.86 -23.32 15.98
C THR A 187 -18.19 -22.08 15.38
N ARG A 188 -17.09 -22.30 14.67
CA ARG A 188 -16.36 -21.27 13.93
C ARG A 188 -17.27 -20.48 12.98
N GLU A 189 -18.19 -21.15 12.29
CA GLU A 189 -19.13 -20.53 11.34
C GLU A 189 -20.13 -19.62 12.05
N GLN A 190 -20.63 -20.04 13.22
CA GLN A 190 -21.51 -19.20 14.04
C GLN A 190 -20.78 -17.94 14.51
N VAL A 191 -19.54 -18.09 14.99
CA VAL A 191 -18.71 -16.96 15.41
C VAL A 191 -18.41 -16.01 14.25
N GLU A 192 -18.16 -16.51 13.05
CA GLU A 192 -17.98 -15.69 11.85
C GLU A 192 -19.23 -14.86 11.52
N GLU A 193 -20.41 -15.48 11.58
CA GLU A 193 -21.68 -14.82 11.26
C GLU A 193 -22.07 -13.78 12.30
N GLU A 194 -21.89 -14.09 13.57
CA GLU A 194 -22.07 -13.16 14.69
C GLU A 194 -21.13 -11.96 14.58
N LEU A 195 -19.84 -12.18 14.33
CA LEU A 195 -18.85 -11.11 14.15
C LEU A 195 -19.19 -10.24 12.93
N LEU A 196 -19.55 -10.84 11.80
CA LEU A 196 -19.94 -10.09 10.62
C LEU A 196 -21.19 -9.24 10.86
N ALA A 197 -22.18 -9.78 11.58
CA ALA A 197 -23.39 -9.06 11.96
C ALA A 197 -23.05 -7.88 12.88
N TYR A 198 -22.17 -8.08 13.87
CA TYR A 198 -21.66 -7.03 14.74
C TYR A 198 -21.00 -5.90 13.95
N ILE A 199 -20.08 -6.23 13.03
CA ILE A 199 -19.40 -5.23 12.18
C ILE A 199 -20.41 -4.48 11.32
N LYS A 200 -21.37 -5.17 10.71
CA LYS A 200 -22.39 -4.56 9.84
C LYS A 200 -23.39 -3.67 10.59
N LYS A 201 -23.61 -3.89 11.88
CA LYS A 201 -24.41 -2.99 12.73
C LYS A 201 -23.87 -1.55 12.67
N PHE A 202 -22.56 -1.38 12.65
CA PHE A 202 -21.90 -0.06 12.67
C PHE A 202 -21.34 0.36 11.31
N ILE A 203 -20.96 -0.60 10.47
CA ILE A 203 -20.32 -0.38 9.16
C ILE A 203 -21.04 -1.24 8.11
N PRO A 204 -22.24 -0.83 7.65
CA PRO A 204 -23.06 -1.63 6.75
C PRO A 204 -22.47 -1.76 5.34
N ASP A 205 -21.74 -0.73 4.89
CA ASP A 205 -21.14 -0.66 3.56
C ASP A 205 -19.83 -1.50 3.51
N PRO A 206 -19.65 -2.39 2.51
CA PRO A 206 -18.42 -3.16 2.36
C PRO A 206 -17.25 -2.29 1.90
N ASN A 207 -16.02 -2.73 2.19
CA ASN A 207 -14.77 -2.05 1.83
C ASN A 207 -14.60 -0.66 2.47
N VAL A 208 -15.24 -0.40 3.61
CA VAL A 208 -15.13 0.87 4.34
C VAL A 208 -14.30 0.73 5.61
N GLY A 209 -14.60 -0.27 6.46
CA GLY A 209 -13.88 -0.51 7.71
C GLY A 209 -12.46 -1.02 7.48
N ILE A 210 -11.48 -0.43 8.17
CA ILE A 210 -10.08 -0.87 8.13
C ILE A 210 -9.77 -1.72 9.37
N MET A 211 -9.22 -2.90 9.17
CA MET A 211 -8.78 -3.79 10.26
C MET A 211 -7.55 -3.20 10.97
N ALA A 212 -7.54 -3.22 12.30
CA ALA A 212 -6.50 -2.64 13.13
C ALA A 212 -6.18 -3.49 14.36
N GLY A 213 -4.96 -3.33 14.87
CA GLY A 213 -4.47 -4.01 16.07
C GLY A 213 -2.94 -3.98 16.13
N ASN A 214 -2.37 -4.59 17.17
CA ASN A 214 -0.93 -4.82 17.22
C ASN A 214 -0.58 -6.10 16.47
N SER A 215 0.35 -6.03 15.51
CA SER A 215 0.76 -7.20 14.73
C SER A 215 -0.40 -7.87 13.99
N ILE A 216 -1.44 -7.07 13.67
CA ILE A 216 -2.74 -7.46 13.11
C ILE A 216 -2.64 -8.23 11.79
N HIS A 217 -1.49 -8.15 11.12
CA HIS A 217 -1.21 -8.96 9.94
C HIS A 217 -1.26 -10.47 10.24
N MET A 218 -0.89 -10.90 11.46
CA MET A 218 -0.96 -12.30 11.88
C MET A 218 -2.42 -12.76 12.03
N ASP A 219 -3.25 -12.02 12.76
CA ASP A 219 -4.69 -12.31 12.89
C ASP A 219 -5.34 -12.39 11.51
N ARG A 220 -5.01 -11.45 10.63
CA ARG A 220 -5.53 -11.42 9.26
C ARG A 220 -5.17 -12.68 8.48
N LEU A 221 -3.98 -13.26 8.67
CA LEU A 221 -3.59 -14.51 7.99
C LEU A 221 -4.51 -15.67 8.39
N PHE A 222 -4.84 -15.79 9.67
CA PHE A 222 -5.80 -16.79 10.15
C PHE A 222 -7.22 -16.48 9.63
N MET A 223 -7.67 -15.24 9.77
CA MET A 223 -9.02 -14.82 9.34
C MET A 223 -9.26 -14.95 7.84
N LEU A 224 -8.22 -14.87 6.98
CA LEU A 224 -8.36 -15.14 5.54
C LEU A 224 -8.88 -16.55 5.27
N ARG A 225 -8.45 -17.54 6.08
CA ARG A 225 -8.87 -18.93 5.98
C ARG A 225 -10.14 -19.19 6.78
N GLU A 226 -10.21 -18.66 7.99
CA GLU A 226 -11.23 -19.03 8.98
C GLU A 226 -12.47 -18.16 8.96
N PHE A 227 -12.33 -16.85 8.69
CA PHE A 227 -13.41 -15.85 8.65
C PHE A 227 -13.45 -15.09 7.30
N PRO A 228 -13.50 -15.78 6.14
CA PRO A 228 -13.43 -15.15 4.82
C PRO A 228 -14.57 -14.16 4.54
N LYS A 229 -15.77 -14.36 5.11
CA LYS A 229 -16.91 -13.43 4.94
C LYS A 229 -16.62 -12.08 5.61
N VAL A 230 -15.97 -12.10 6.78
CA VAL A 230 -15.55 -10.88 7.49
C VAL A 230 -14.46 -10.17 6.69
N ILE A 231 -13.41 -10.88 6.28
CA ILE A 231 -12.31 -10.27 5.50
C ILE A 231 -12.80 -9.68 4.18
N LYS A 232 -13.77 -10.32 3.51
CA LYS A 232 -14.39 -9.79 2.28
C LYS A 232 -15.16 -8.49 2.51
N HIS A 233 -15.69 -8.26 3.70
CA HIS A 233 -16.43 -7.05 4.05
C HIS A 233 -15.50 -5.88 4.40
N LEU A 234 -14.32 -6.16 4.94
CA LEU A 234 -13.34 -5.15 5.35
C LEU A 234 -12.48 -4.67 4.19
N PHE A 235 -11.91 -3.46 4.33
CA PHE A 235 -10.96 -2.92 3.36
C PHE A 235 -9.62 -3.67 3.44
N TYR A 236 -8.89 -3.75 2.32
CA TYR A 236 -7.67 -4.57 2.23
C TYR A 236 -6.47 -4.04 3.02
N ARG A 237 -6.45 -2.74 3.35
CA ARG A 237 -5.36 -2.12 4.12
C ARG A 237 -5.52 -2.42 5.60
N LEU A 238 -4.42 -2.26 6.33
CA LEU A 238 -4.35 -2.48 7.77
C LEU A 238 -3.82 -1.23 8.46
N ILE A 239 -4.27 -1.02 9.69
CA ILE A 239 -3.61 -0.14 10.66
C ILE A 239 -2.91 -1.04 11.66
N ASP A 240 -1.64 -1.32 11.41
CA ASP A 240 -0.81 -2.11 12.31
C ASP A 240 -0.04 -1.20 13.27
N VAL A 241 -0.45 -1.16 14.53
CA VAL A 241 0.14 -0.30 15.56
C VAL A 241 1.60 -0.69 15.81
N SER A 242 1.95 -1.97 15.65
CA SER A 242 3.32 -2.46 15.80
C SER A 242 4.26 -1.90 14.72
N THR A 243 3.73 -1.49 13.55
CA THR A 243 4.54 -0.77 12.55
C THR A 243 5.03 0.57 13.10
N ILE A 244 4.16 1.36 13.74
CA ILE A 244 4.54 2.65 14.32
C ILE A 244 5.51 2.45 15.48
N MET A 245 5.28 1.42 16.30
CA MET A 245 6.19 1.02 17.38
C MET A 245 7.61 0.74 16.86
N GLU A 246 7.75 -0.10 15.83
CA GLU A 246 9.06 -0.47 15.28
C GLU A 246 9.76 0.70 14.57
N VAL A 247 9.00 1.58 13.92
CA VAL A 247 9.54 2.82 13.33
C VAL A 247 10.00 3.77 14.43
N SER A 248 9.20 3.97 15.49
CA SER A 248 9.53 4.84 16.62
C SER A 248 10.82 4.40 17.32
N ARG A 249 10.98 3.09 17.58
CA ARG A 249 12.20 2.51 18.17
C ARG A 249 13.48 2.84 17.41
N ARG A 250 13.41 2.98 16.07
CA ARG A 250 14.57 3.26 15.21
C ARG A 250 14.77 4.75 14.97
N HIS A 251 13.67 5.49 14.80
CA HIS A 251 13.71 6.90 14.43
C HIS A 251 13.87 7.83 15.65
N ASN A 252 13.23 7.49 16.76
CA ASN A 252 13.30 8.25 18.02
C ASN A 252 13.31 7.30 19.22
N ASN A 253 14.45 6.64 19.44
CA ASN A 253 14.61 5.63 20.47
C ASN A 253 14.33 6.18 21.89
N GLU A 254 14.70 7.42 22.19
CA GLU A 254 14.47 8.03 23.50
C GLU A 254 12.97 8.15 23.80
N LEU A 255 12.19 8.63 22.83
CA LEU A 255 10.73 8.68 22.96
C LEU A 255 10.12 7.27 23.04
N ALA A 256 10.64 6.32 22.26
CA ALA A 256 10.17 4.94 22.28
C ALA A 256 10.35 4.25 23.65
N GLN A 257 11.35 4.67 24.43
CA GLN A 257 11.61 4.13 25.77
C GLN A 257 10.59 4.58 26.82
N ILE A 258 9.89 5.69 26.59
CA ILE A 258 8.88 6.22 27.52
C ILE A 258 7.43 5.88 27.11
N VAL A 259 7.25 5.15 26.00
CA VAL A 259 5.94 4.60 25.63
C VAL A 259 5.45 3.71 26.77
N PRO A 260 4.21 3.88 27.27
CA PRO A 260 3.64 3.02 28.29
C PRO A 260 3.73 1.55 27.88
N ARG A 261 4.21 0.70 28.80
CA ARG A 261 4.24 -0.74 28.58
C ARG A 261 2.83 -1.30 28.74
N LYS A 262 2.49 -2.25 27.87
CA LYS A 262 1.26 -3.05 27.99
C LYS A 262 1.23 -3.81 29.31
N GLU A 263 0.09 -3.78 30.00
CA GLU A 263 -0.15 -4.65 31.14
C GLU A 263 -0.63 -5.99 30.58
N THR A 264 0.28 -6.96 30.48
CA THR A 264 0.03 -8.29 29.90
C THR A 264 -0.99 -9.10 30.72
N ALA A 265 -2.26 -8.71 30.70
CA ALA A 265 -3.34 -9.39 31.43
C ALA A 265 -4.02 -10.49 30.58
N HIS A 266 -3.56 -10.69 29.35
CA HIS A 266 -3.85 -11.85 28.50
C HIS A 266 -5.35 -12.08 28.26
N THR A 267 -6.10 -11.01 27.99
CA THR A 267 -7.45 -11.12 27.43
C THR A 267 -7.53 -10.31 26.15
N ALA A 268 -8.16 -10.88 25.12
CA ALA A 268 -8.24 -10.26 23.80
C ALA A 268 -8.84 -8.84 23.86
N LYS A 269 -9.89 -8.64 24.68
CA LYS A 269 -10.48 -7.31 24.89
C LYS A 269 -9.50 -6.29 25.46
N LYS A 270 -8.74 -6.65 26.49
CA LYS A 270 -7.80 -5.71 27.12
C LYS A 270 -6.66 -5.40 26.15
N ASP A 271 -6.18 -6.40 25.42
CA ASP A 271 -5.10 -6.23 24.45
C ASP A 271 -5.50 -5.30 23.29
N ILE A 272 -6.76 -5.33 22.85
CA ILE A 272 -7.32 -4.34 21.92
C ILE A 272 -7.35 -2.93 22.54
N LEU A 273 -7.88 -2.79 23.76
CA LEU A 273 -7.96 -1.48 24.42
C LEU A 273 -6.58 -0.85 24.61
N GLU A 274 -5.58 -1.66 24.95
CA GLU A 274 -4.19 -1.22 25.02
C GLU A 274 -3.62 -0.85 23.64
N SER A 275 -4.01 -1.57 22.58
CA SER A 275 -3.63 -1.22 21.20
C SER A 275 -4.21 0.13 20.76
N ILE A 276 -5.47 0.41 21.11
CA ILE A 276 -6.14 1.70 20.88
C ILE A 276 -5.40 2.81 21.64
N ALA A 277 -5.15 2.60 22.94
CA ALA A 277 -4.44 3.56 23.77
C ALA A 277 -3.01 3.80 23.27
N GLN A 278 -2.32 2.77 22.79
CA GLN A 278 -0.99 2.89 22.21
C GLN A 278 -1.01 3.72 20.91
N LEU A 279 -1.98 3.50 20.03
CA LEU A 279 -2.12 4.32 18.82
C LEU A 279 -2.45 5.78 19.16
N GLN A 280 -3.33 6.00 20.14
CA GLN A 280 -3.62 7.34 20.65
C GLN A 280 -2.35 8.01 21.19
N TRP A 281 -1.54 7.30 21.98
CA TRP A 281 -0.27 7.81 22.48
C TRP A 281 0.67 8.22 21.33
N TYR A 282 0.76 7.42 20.26
CA TYR A 282 1.55 7.81 19.09
C TYR A 282 0.98 9.03 18.37
N GLN A 283 -0.35 9.20 18.27
CA GLN A 283 -0.96 10.40 17.71
C GLN A 283 -0.64 11.65 18.51
N ASP A 284 -0.52 11.52 19.83
CA ASP A 284 -0.29 12.65 20.74
C ASP A 284 1.20 13.04 20.85
N HIS A 285 2.12 12.07 20.75
CA HIS A 285 3.53 12.28 21.09
C HIS A 285 4.52 12.05 19.95
N TYR A 286 4.17 11.24 18.94
CA TYR A 286 5.11 10.81 17.91
C TYR A 286 4.74 11.29 16.50
N LEU A 287 3.46 11.24 16.17
CA LEU A 287 2.91 11.72 14.91
C LEU A 287 2.57 13.20 15.04
N LYS A 288 2.83 13.98 13.99
CA LYS A 288 2.45 15.38 13.99
C LYS A 288 0.93 15.51 13.96
N ASN A 289 0.38 16.29 14.88
CA ASN A 289 -1.06 16.53 14.95
C ASN A 289 -1.52 17.59 13.90
N PRO A 290 -2.83 17.71 13.63
CA PRO A 290 -3.35 18.67 12.67
C PRO A 290 -3.01 20.13 13.00
N ASN A 291 -2.89 20.49 14.29
CA ASN A 291 -2.56 21.86 14.69
C ASN A 291 -1.11 22.20 14.35
N GLU A 292 -0.18 21.27 14.61
CA GLU A 292 1.25 21.40 14.27
C GLU A 292 1.50 21.46 12.76
N THR A 293 0.62 20.84 11.96
CA THR A 293 0.78 20.77 10.50
C THR A 293 -0.07 21.78 9.75
N LYS A 294 -0.94 22.54 10.42
CA LYS A 294 -1.93 23.44 9.80
C LYS A 294 -1.32 24.41 8.78
N GLU A 295 -0.24 25.09 9.18
CA GLU A 295 0.42 26.07 8.31
C GLU A 295 1.12 25.40 7.12
N PHE A 296 1.80 24.28 7.37
CA PHE A 296 2.47 23.48 6.33
C PHE A 296 1.45 23.00 5.28
N VAL A 297 0.32 22.43 5.73
CA VAL A 297 -0.74 21.96 4.84
C VAL A 297 -1.31 23.11 4.01
N ALA A 298 -1.63 24.25 4.64
CA ALA A 298 -2.18 25.41 3.93
C ALA A 298 -1.21 25.98 2.89
N ALA A 299 0.09 26.01 3.18
CA ALA A 299 1.12 26.43 2.24
C ALA A 299 1.24 25.45 1.06
N SER A 300 1.30 24.14 1.33
CA SER A 300 1.40 23.12 0.28
C SER A 300 0.18 23.07 -0.64
N ILE A 301 -1.03 23.30 -0.13
CA ILE A 301 -2.24 23.37 -0.96
C ILE A 301 -2.15 24.55 -1.94
N LYS A 302 -1.77 25.74 -1.47
CA LYS A 302 -1.59 26.93 -2.32
C LYS A 302 -0.54 26.71 -3.41
N GLU A 303 0.54 26.01 -3.09
CA GLU A 303 1.58 25.67 -4.06
C GLU A 303 1.06 24.70 -5.12
N GLN A 304 0.36 23.64 -4.72
CA GLN A 304 -0.25 22.67 -5.64
C GLN A 304 -1.30 23.31 -6.56
N GLU A 305 -2.08 24.28 -6.07
CA GLU A 305 -3.04 25.03 -6.88
C GLU A 305 -2.37 25.92 -7.92
N LYS A 306 -1.28 26.59 -7.55
CA LYS A 306 -0.46 27.39 -8.49
C LYS A 306 0.18 26.52 -9.56
N GLU A 307 0.71 25.35 -9.19
CA GLU A 307 1.28 24.40 -10.13
C GLU A 307 0.24 23.86 -11.11
N LYS A 308 -0.97 23.51 -10.63
CA LYS A 308 -2.09 23.09 -11.48
C LYS A 308 -2.48 24.21 -12.45
N SER A 309 -2.69 25.42 -11.95
CA SER A 309 -3.04 26.57 -12.78
C SER A 309 -2.00 26.87 -13.87
N ASN A 310 -0.71 26.82 -13.53
CA ASN A 310 0.37 27.00 -14.50
C ASN A 310 0.44 25.86 -15.52
N THR A 311 0.14 24.63 -15.10
CA THR A 311 0.13 23.46 -16.00
C THR A 311 -1.06 23.53 -16.96
N ASP A 312 -2.22 23.95 -16.47
CA ASP A 312 -3.42 24.15 -17.27
C ASP A 312 -3.21 25.29 -18.29
N LEU A 313 -2.65 26.44 -17.86
CA LEU A 313 -2.27 27.55 -18.75
C LEU A 313 -1.25 27.11 -19.81
N ALA A 314 -0.23 26.34 -19.44
CA ALA A 314 0.75 25.81 -20.38
C ALA A 314 0.14 24.81 -21.38
N SER A 315 -0.90 24.07 -20.97
CA SER A 315 -1.63 23.17 -21.86
C SER A 315 -2.52 23.94 -22.85
N VAL A 316 -3.15 25.03 -22.41
CA VAL A 316 -3.96 25.92 -23.25
C VAL A 316 -3.07 26.61 -24.29
N LEU A 317 -1.94 27.19 -23.88
CA LEU A 317 -1.00 27.85 -24.79
C LEU A 317 -0.42 26.90 -25.85
N LYS A 318 -0.14 25.63 -25.49
CA LYS A 318 0.29 24.61 -26.46
C LYS A 318 -0.79 24.26 -27.48
N ASN A 319 -2.04 24.18 -27.03
CA ASN A 319 -3.17 23.90 -27.91
C ASN A 319 -3.48 25.09 -28.85
N GLU A 320 -3.26 26.33 -28.42
CA GLU A 320 -3.35 27.51 -29.28
C GLU A 320 -2.19 27.62 -30.27
N PHE A 321 -0.96 27.29 -29.86
CA PHE A 321 0.19 27.23 -30.77
C PHE A 321 0.02 26.19 -31.89
N ASN A 322 -0.59 25.03 -31.59
CA ASN A 322 -0.89 24.00 -32.59
C ASN A 322 -2.09 24.34 -33.50
N LYS A 323 -2.84 25.42 -33.22
CA LYS A 323 -3.96 25.90 -34.04
C LYS A 323 -3.58 27.06 -34.96
N ARG A 324 -2.38 27.60 -34.89
CA ARG A 324 -1.93 28.61 -35.87
C ARG A 324 -1.75 27.93 -37.22
N PRO A 325 -2.35 28.43 -38.31
CA PRO A 325 -2.02 27.95 -39.65
C PRO A 325 -0.52 28.18 -39.87
N LEU A 326 0.15 27.22 -40.50
CA LEU A 326 1.44 27.46 -41.14
C LEU A 326 1.24 28.57 -42.17
N GLU A 327 1.40 29.83 -41.77
CA GLU A 327 1.63 30.91 -42.71
C GLU A 327 2.90 30.52 -43.46
N LYS A 328 2.72 30.37 -44.77
CA LYS A 328 3.74 29.98 -45.73
C LYS A 328 5.02 30.76 -45.42
N ASP A 329 6.08 30.05 -45.08
CA ASP A 329 7.44 30.54 -45.31
C ASP A 329 7.50 30.92 -46.79
N ILE A 330 7.36 32.21 -47.07
CA ILE A 330 7.62 32.77 -48.38
C ILE A 330 9.12 32.53 -48.58
N SER A 331 9.41 31.63 -49.52
CA SER A 331 10.73 31.33 -50.04
C SER A 331 11.48 32.63 -50.33
N ILE A 332 12.47 32.94 -49.49
CA ILE A 332 13.51 33.95 -49.79
C ILE A 332 14.34 33.55 -51.04
N GLU A 333 14.14 32.34 -51.58
CA GLU A 333 14.79 31.85 -52.80
C GLU A 333 14.17 32.39 -54.11
N ASP A 334 12.93 32.92 -54.11
CA ASP A 334 12.29 33.39 -55.35
C ASP A 334 12.59 34.87 -55.70
N GLU A 335 13.15 35.65 -54.76
CA GLU A 335 13.59 37.04 -55.03
C GLU A 335 15.02 37.12 -55.58
N GLN A 336 15.87 36.12 -55.35
CA GLN A 336 17.20 36.06 -55.95
C GLN A 336 17.18 35.63 -57.42
N HIS A 337 16.19 34.85 -57.85
CA HIS A 337 16.08 34.39 -59.24
C HIS A 337 15.41 35.41 -60.19
N LYS A 338 14.68 36.39 -59.64
CA LYS A 338 14.16 37.52 -60.43
C LYS A 338 15.14 38.66 -60.63
N ARG A 339 16.15 38.83 -59.75
CA ARG A 339 17.21 39.84 -59.94
C ARG A 339 18.30 39.41 -60.94
N THR A 340 18.62 38.13 -61.05
CA THR A 340 19.63 37.65 -62.02
C THR A 340 19.15 37.58 -63.47
N LYS A 341 17.83 37.60 -63.72
CA LYS A 341 17.27 37.58 -65.09
C LYS A 341 17.02 38.97 -65.70
N GLN A 342 17.16 40.03 -64.90
CA GLN A 342 17.01 41.42 -65.35
C GLN A 342 18.35 42.09 -65.68
N GLU A 343 19.48 41.56 -65.18
CA GLU A 343 20.83 42.04 -65.52
C GLU A 343 21.44 41.35 -66.77
N SER A 344 20.87 40.25 -67.27
CA SER A 344 21.33 39.58 -68.50
C SER A 344 20.60 40.02 -69.78
N LEU A 345 19.74 41.04 -69.72
CA LEU A 345 19.00 41.61 -70.87
C LEU A 345 19.32 43.10 -71.12
N GLN A 346 20.37 43.63 -70.49
CA GLN A 346 20.94 44.95 -70.78
C GLN A 346 22.38 44.91 -71.30
N ASN A 347 22.91 43.73 -71.65
CA ASN A 347 24.19 43.58 -72.35
C ASN A 347 24.05 42.55 -73.49
N LEU A 348 23.24 42.88 -74.50
CA LEU A 348 23.34 42.41 -75.88
C LEU A 348 22.52 43.32 -76.80
#